data_AF-A0AAV5M374-F1
#
_entry.id   AF-A0AAV5M374-F1
#
_cell.length_a   1.000
_cell.length_b   1.000
_cell.length_c   1.000
_cell.angle_alpha   90.00
_cell.angle_beta   90.00
_cell.angle_gamma   90.00
#
_symmetry.space_group_name_H-M   'P 1'
#
loop_
_entity.id
_entity.type
_entity.pdbx_description
1 polymer ?
#
loop_
_entity_poly.entity_id
_entity_poly.type
_entity_poly.pdbx_seq_one_letter_code
_entity_poly.pdbx_strand_id
1 'polypeptide(L)' 'MLITGFHYLEKISNQARWSVLQSFNMLKWHRHADRATVRALESGGSLSIVIRRIEQAMSSGR' A
#
# COMPACT_ATOMS: atom_id res chain seq x y z
N MET A 1 -36.52 0.97 -13.75
CA MET A 1 -36.07 0.20 -12.58
C MET A 1 -34.93 -0.78 -12.93
N LEU A 2 -34.99 -1.54 -14.03
CA LEU A 2 -33.91 -2.46 -14.44
C LEU A 2 -32.60 -1.77 -14.88
N ILE A 3 -32.68 -0.65 -15.61
CA ILE A 3 -31.49 0.09 -16.09
C ILE A 3 -30.70 0.71 -14.93
N THR A 4 -31.40 1.24 -13.92
CA THR A 4 -30.81 1.86 -12.73
C THR A 4 -30.08 0.83 -11.86
N GLY A 5 -30.61 -0.40 -11.76
CA GLY A 5 -29.97 -1.50 -11.05
C GLY A 5 -28.67 -1.96 -11.70
N PHE A 6 -28.64 -2.06 -13.04
CA PHE A 6 -27.42 -2.42 -13.78
C PHE A 6 -26.30 -1.39 -13.59
N HIS A 7 -26.61 -0.10 -13.75
CA HIS A 7 -25.63 0.97 -13.54
C HIS A 7 -25.09 1.03 -12.10
N TYR A 8 -25.92 0.66 -11.11
CA TYR A 8 -25.50 0.58 -9.71
C TYR A 8 -24.54 -0.59 -9.47
N LEU A 9 -24.81 -1.76 -10.06
CA LEU A 9 -23.92 -2.92 -9.99
C LEU A 9 -22.56 -2.64 -10.66
N GLU A 10 -22.55 -1.93 -11.79
CA GLU A 10 -21.32 -1.47 -12.43
C GLU A 10 -20.49 -0.56 -11.52
N LYS A 11 -21.15 0.41 -10.85
CA LYS A 11 -20.48 1.31 -9.89
C LYS A 11 -19.88 0.55 -8.71
N ILE A 12 -20.66 -0.35 -8.09
CA ILE A 12 -20.18 -1.15 -6.96
C ILE A 12 -19.04 -2.08 -7.39
N SER A 13 -19.15 -2.73 -8.55
CA SER A 13 -18.11 -3.62 -9.08
C SER A 13 -16.79 -2.87 -9.29
N ASN A 14 -16.85 -1.69 -9.91
CA ASN A 14 -15.67 -0.84 -10.10
C ASN A 14 -15.09 -0.37 -8.75
N GLN A 15 -15.94 0.07 -7.81
CA GLN A 15 -15.49 0.46 -6.48
C GLN A 15 -14.81 -0.70 -5.74
N ALA A 16 -15.40 -1.89 -5.75
CA ALA A 16 -14.81 -3.08 -5.15
C ALA A 16 -13.45 -3.42 -5.76
N ARG A 17 -13.32 -3.31 -7.09
CA ARG A 17 -12.05 -3.50 -7.80
C ARG A 17 -10.98 -2.51 -7.34
N TRP A 18 -11.31 -1.22 -7.23
CA TRP A 18 -10.38 -0.20 -6.73
C TRP A 18 -9.99 -0.44 -5.27
N SER A 19 -10.95 -0.82 -4.42
CA SER A 19 -10.68 -1.16 -3.02
C SER A 19 -9.72 -2.34 -2.89
N VAL A 20 -9.89 -3.41 -3.68
CA VAL A 20 -8.97 -4.55 -3.70
C VAL A 20 -7.57 -4.15 -4.15
N LEU A 21 -7.47 -3.37 -5.23
CA LEU A 21 -6.18 -2.89 -5.73
C LEU A 21 -5.46 -2.01 -4.69
N GLN A 22 -6.21 -1.14 -4.00
CA GLN A 22 -5.68 -0.28 -2.95
C GLN A 22 -5.18 -1.10 -1.75
N SER A 23 -5.94 -2.09 -1.27
CA SER A 23 -5.52 -2.99 -0.20
C SER A 23 -4.27 -3.79 -0.58
N PHE A 24 -4.19 -4.27 -1.81
CA PHE A 24 -3.00 -4.95 -2.33
C PHE A 24 -1.76 -4.04 -2.34
N ASN A 25 -1.92 -2.80 -2.83
CA ASN A 25 -0.84 -1.82 -2.82
C ASN A 25 -0.38 -1.51 -1.39
N MET A 26 -1.30 -1.33 -0.44
CA MET A 26 -0.96 -1.11 0.97
C MET A 26 -0.12 -2.26 1.54
N LEU A 27 -0.49 -3.51 1.25
CA LEU A 27 0.26 -4.68 1.70
C LEU A 27 1.68 -4.72 1.10
N LYS A 28 1.82 -4.33 -0.17
CA LYS A 28 3.11 -4.20 -0.85
C LYS A 28 3.99 -3.13 -0.18
N TRP A 29 3.44 -1.97 0.17
CA TRP A 29 4.16 -0.90 0.89
C TRP A 29 4.65 -1.36 2.24
N HIS A 30 3.78 -1.99 3.04
CA HIS A 30 4.14 -2.52 4.34
C HIS A 30 5.29 -3.53 4.25
N ARG A 31 5.23 -4.47 3.30
CA ARG A 31 6.32 -5.45 3.11
C ARG A 31 7.64 -4.79 2.73
N HIS A 32 7.60 -3.72 1.94
CA HIS A 32 8.80 -2.98 1.53
C HIS A 32 9.40 -2.19 2.70
N ALA A 33 8.56 -1.51 3.48
CA ALA A 33 8.94 -0.79 4.68
C ALA A 33 9.53 -1.71 5.77
N ASP A 34 8.91 -2.87 6.00
CA ASP A 34 9.40 -3.86 6.97
C ASP A 34 10.80 -4.36 6.58
N ARG A 35 11.02 -4.70 5.30
CA ARG A 35 12.34 -5.07 4.80
C ARG A 35 13.38 -3.94 4.94
N ALA A 36 12.98 -2.68 4.70
CA ALA A 36 13.88 -1.54 4.86
C ALA A 36 14.27 -1.34 6.34
N THR A 37 13.32 -1.56 7.25
CA THR A 37 13.53 -1.54 8.70
C THR A 37 14.55 -2.59 9.11
N VAL A 38 14.32 -3.86 8.76
CA VAL A 38 15.20 -4.98 9.11
C VAL A 38 16.62 -4.73 8.61
N ARG A 39 16.80 -4.32 7.36
CA ARG A 39 18.13 -4.02 6.80
C ARG A 39 18.84 -2.88 7.52
N ALA A 40 18.11 -1.83 7.90
CA ALA A 40 18.68 -0.70 8.62
C ALA A 40 19.11 -1.11 10.03
N LEU A 41 18.33 -1.96 10.70
CA LEU A 41 18.66 -2.54 12.00
C LEU A 41 19.87 -3.47 11.92
N GLU A 42 19.94 -4.37 10.92
CA GLU A 42 21.08 -5.26 10.67
C GLU A 42 22.38 -4.48 10.43
N SER A 43 22.29 -3.30 9.80
CA SER A 43 23.45 -2.43 9.58
C SER A 43 23.92 -1.66 10.82
N GLY A 44 23.28 -1.83 11.98
CA GLY A 44 23.59 -1.10 13.21
C GLY A 44 23.28 0.40 13.13
N GLY A 45 22.38 0.80 12.23
CA GLY A 45 22.02 2.20 12.02
C GLY A 45 21.33 2.81 13.25
N SER A 46 21.60 4.08 13.52
CA SER A 46 20.84 4.82 14.54
C SER A 46 19.35 4.86 14.18
N LEU A 47 18.48 5.04 15.17
CA LEU A 47 17.02 5.09 15.00
C LEU A 47 16.60 6.08 13.87
N SER A 48 17.28 7.21 13.76
CA SER A 48 17.04 8.21 12.70
C SER A 48 17.33 7.67 11.29
N ILE A 49 18.33 6.80 11.13
CA ILE A 49 18.62 6.14 9.84
C ILE A 49 17.54 5.12 9.51
N VAL A 50 17.07 4.36 10.50
CA VAL A 50 15.99 3.38 10.33
C VAL A 50 14.70 4.07 9.87
N ILE A 51 14.29 5.14 10.56
CA ILE A 51 13.09 5.93 10.21
C ILE A 51 13.19 6.46 8.77
N ARG A 52 14.33 7.08 8.41
CA ARG A 52 14.53 7.61 7.05
C ARG A 52 14.42 6.54 5.97
N ARG A 53 14.93 5.32 6.23
CA ARG A 53 14.86 4.19 5.27
C ARG A 53 13.42 3.70 5.08
N ILE A 54 12.63 3.70 6.15
CA ILE A 54 11.19 3.37 6.10
C ILE A 54 10.43 4.40 5.27
N GLU A 55 10.64 5.70 5.52
CA GLU A 55 9.97 6.78 4.79
C GLU A 55 10.32 6.76 3.29
N GLN A 56 11.59 6.51 2.95
CA GLN A 56 12.03 6.35 1.56
C GLN A 56 11.35 5.16 0.89
N ALA A 57 11.31 4.00 1.57
CA ALA A 57 10.65 2.80 1.07
C ALA A 57 9.14 3.04 0.82
N MET A 58 8.45 3.73 1.72
CA MET A 58 7.03 4.06 1.58
C MET A 58 6.76 5.08 0.46
N SER A 59 7.71 5.97 0.17
CA SER A 59 7.60 6.98 -0.89
C SER A 59 7.90 6.42 -2.28
N SER A 60 8.78 5.42 -2.38
CA SER A 60 9.30 4.88 -3.65
C SER A 60 8.36 3.98 -4.45
N GLY A 61 7.09 3.84 -4.09
CA GLY A 61 6.15 3.46 -5.14
C GLY A 61 4.70 3.79 -4.92
N ARG A 62 4.51 4.96 -4.30
CA ARG A 62 3.42 5.79 -4.81
C ARG A 62 3.54 5.97 -6.33
#